data_AF-A0A4V3WLQ9-F1
#
_entry.id   AF-A0A4V3WLQ9-F1
#
_cell.length_a   1.000
_cell.length_b   1.000
_cell.length_c   1.000
_cell.angle_alpha   90.00
_cell.angle_beta   90.00
_cell.angle_gamma   90.00
#
_symmetry.space_group_name_H-M   'P 1'
#
loop_
_entity.id
_entity.type
_entity.pdbx_description
1 polymer ?
#
loop_
_entity_poly.entity_id
_entity_poly.type
_entity_poly.pdbx_seq_one_letter_code
_entity_poly.pdbx_strand_id
1 'polypeptide(L)'
;MILVPVLGGAYVWLPKTYIRLWYAYAKTTAEKEAWRVAEESGIDLVVVNPSFVVGPLLAPKPTSTLQFILDTVKGLKGEYSNLTIGFVHIDDVIAAHILAMEESKASGRLICSSSVAHWSEIIDMLRAKYPSYPFEDK
;
A
#
# COMPACT_ATOMS: atom_id res chain seq x y z
N MET A 1 -12.97 20.44 0.62
CA MET A 1 -11.95 21.28 0.00
C MET A 1 -10.85 21.54 1.01
N ILE A 2 -9.58 21.48 0.63
CA ILE A 2 -8.45 21.85 1.50
C ILE A 2 -7.65 22.93 0.76
N LEU A 3 -7.28 23.98 1.49
CA LEU A 3 -6.44 25.07 1.01
C LEU A 3 -4.98 24.59 1.00
N VAL A 4 -4.31 24.63 -0.15
CA VAL A 4 -2.89 24.26 -0.26
C VAL A 4 -2.11 25.44 -0.84
N PRO A 5 -0.99 25.84 -0.20
CA PRO A 5 -0.09 26.85 -0.77
C PRO A 5 0.64 26.28 -1.98
N VAL A 6 0.68 27.05 -3.07
CA VAL A 6 1.50 26.78 -4.25
C VAL A 6 2.68 27.75 -4.26
N LEU A 7 3.79 27.34 -4.89
CA LEU A 7 4.97 28.20 -5.09
C LEU A 7 4.55 29.55 -5.70
N GLY A 8 4.87 30.65 -5.00
CA GLY A 8 4.45 32.01 -5.36
C GLY A 8 3.39 32.63 -4.44
N GLY A 9 3.02 31.98 -3.32
CA GLY A 9 2.11 32.57 -2.31
C GLY A 9 0.63 32.53 -2.70
N ALA A 10 0.28 31.89 -3.81
CA ALA A 10 -1.09 31.60 -4.18
C ALA A 10 -1.62 30.39 -3.39
N TYR A 11 -2.92 30.39 -3.12
CA TYR A 11 -3.61 29.25 -2.52
C TYR A 11 -4.62 28.69 -3.51
N VAL A 12 -4.59 27.38 -3.73
CA VAL A 12 -5.56 26.70 -4.60
C VAL A 12 -6.48 25.83 -3.74
N TRP A 13 -7.77 25.94 -4.03
CA TRP A 13 -8.79 25.06 -3.47
C TRP A 13 -8.81 23.75 -4.23
N LEU A 14 -8.27 22.70 -3.63
CA LEU A 14 -8.35 21.36 -4.21
C LEU A 14 -9.59 20.63 -3.70
N PRO A 15 -10.36 19.96 -4.59
CA PRO A 15 -11.45 19.08 -4.18
C PRO A 15 -10.90 17.94 -3.31
N LYS A 16 -11.72 17.41 -2.39
CA LYS A 16 -11.32 16.31 -1.47
C LYS A 16 -10.89 15.03 -2.21
N THR A 17 -11.16 14.95 -3.52
CA THR A 17 -10.83 13.84 -4.42
C THR A 17 -9.40 13.81 -4.92
N TYR A 18 -8.56 14.81 -4.61
CA TYR A 18 -7.12 14.66 -4.78
C TYR A 18 -6.62 13.62 -3.77
N ILE A 19 -6.46 12.37 -4.21
CA ILE A 19 -5.55 11.43 -3.54
C ILE A 19 -4.23 12.18 -3.44
N ARG A 20 -3.88 12.56 -2.21
CA ARG A 20 -2.61 13.21 -1.93
C ARG A 20 -1.54 12.13 -2.11
N LEU A 21 -0.95 12.07 -3.30
CA LEU A 21 0.13 11.15 -3.68
C LEU A 21 1.44 11.41 -2.90
N TRP A 22 1.40 12.16 -1.79
CA TRP A 22 2.56 12.44 -0.94
C TRP A 22 3.23 11.16 -0.44
N TYR A 23 2.45 10.13 -0.11
CA TYR A 23 3.02 8.83 0.26
C TYR A 23 3.82 8.22 -0.89
N ALA A 24 3.23 8.15 -2.09
CA ALA A 24 3.89 7.61 -3.27
C ALA A 24 5.13 8.43 -3.65
N TYR A 25 5.03 9.76 -3.60
CA TYR A 25 6.15 10.67 -3.82
C TYR A 25 7.27 10.42 -2.81
N ALA A 26 6.95 10.39 -1.51
CA ALA A 26 7.94 10.16 -0.46
C ALA A 26 8.64 8.81 -0.61
N LYS A 27 7.88 7.74 -0.89
CA LYS A 27 8.45 6.40 -1.12
C LYS A 27 9.31 6.35 -2.38
N THR A 28 8.89 7.00 -3.46
CA THR A 28 9.66 7.07 -4.71
C THR A 28 10.98 7.82 -4.52
N THR A 29 10.94 8.98 -3.85
CA THR A 29 12.15 9.78 -3.60
C THR A 29 13.09 9.08 -2.62
N ALA A 30 12.57 8.43 -1.57
CA ALA A 30 13.37 7.68 -0.62
C ALA A 30 14.09 6.49 -1.28
N GLU A 31 13.43 5.76 -2.18
CA GLU A 31 14.06 4.65 -2.89
C GLU A 31 15.17 5.13 -3.83
N LYS A 32 14.95 6.23 -4.57
CA LYS A 32 16.00 6.85 -5.42
C LYS A 32 17.22 7.25 -4.61
N GLU A 33 17.01 7.83 -3.43
CA GLU A 33 18.09 8.23 -2.55
C GLU A 33 18.83 7.03 -1.96
N ALA A 34 18.11 5.95 -1.61
CA ALA A 34 18.74 4.70 -1.15
C ALA A 34 19.66 4.11 -2.23
N TRP A 35 19.25 4.12 -3.50
CA TRP A 35 20.11 3.69 -4.61
C TRP A 35 21.37 4.56 -4.77
N ARG A 36 21.22 5.89 -4.70
CA ARG A 36 22.36 6.82 -4.77
C ARG A 36 23.38 6.55 -3.66
N VAL A 37 22.90 6.42 -2.42
CA VAL A 37 23.76 6.15 -1.26
C VAL A 37 24.42 4.78 -1.35
N ALA A 38 23.71 3.76 -1.84
CA ALA A 38 24.26 2.42 -2.01
C ALA A 38 25.41 2.41 -3.04
N GLU A 39 25.23 3.07 -4.18
CA GLU A 39 26.26 3.22 -5.22
C GLU A 39 27.50 3.95 -4.67
N GLU A 40 27.31 5.07 -3.97
CA GLU A 40 28.42 5.86 -3.40
C GLU A 40 29.17 5.14 -2.28
N SER A 41 28.47 4.27 -1.53
CA SER A 41 29.03 3.57 -0.37
C SER A 41 29.52 2.15 -0.71
N GLY A 42 29.34 1.68 -1.95
CA GLY A 42 29.66 0.31 -2.35
C GLY A 42 28.81 -0.75 -1.63
N ILE A 43 27.58 -0.41 -1.22
CA ILE A 43 26.63 -1.33 -0.59
C ILE A 43 25.89 -2.09 -1.69
N ASP A 44 25.86 -3.41 -1.60
CA ASP A 44 24.99 -4.25 -2.43
C ASP A 44 23.54 -4.10 -1.96
N LEU A 45 22.70 -3.47 -2.78
CA LEU A 45 21.33 -3.13 -2.46
C LEU A 45 20.36 -3.93 -3.33
N VAL A 46 19.39 -4.56 -2.67
CA VAL A 46 18.18 -5.13 -3.28
C VAL A 46 16.97 -4.48 -2.63
N VAL A 47 15.99 -4.04 -3.43
CA VAL A 47 14.76 -3.41 -2.93
C VAL A 47 13.57 -4.32 -3.18
N VAL A 48 12.83 -4.66 -2.13
CA VAL A 48 11.54 -5.35 -2.23
C VAL A 48 10.41 -4.33 -2.17
N ASN A 49 9.60 -4.27 -3.22
CA ASN A 49 8.46 -3.37 -3.34
C ASN A 49 7.13 -4.15 -3.24
N PRO A 50 6.55 -4.27 -2.03
CA PRO A 50 5.26 -4.93 -1.88
C PRO A 50 4.08 -4.07 -2.32
N SER A 51 2.98 -4.72 -2.72
CA SER A 51 1.68 -4.07 -2.95
C SER A 51 0.87 -3.97 -1.65
N PHE A 52 -0.47 -4.08 -1.71
CA PHE A 52 -1.33 -3.98 -0.52
C PHE A 52 -1.20 -5.22 0.35
N VAL A 53 -0.40 -5.12 1.41
CA VAL A 53 -0.08 -6.24 2.30
C VAL A 53 -1.26 -6.59 3.20
N VAL A 54 -1.66 -7.86 3.18
CA VAL A 54 -2.71 -8.46 4.00
C VAL A 54 -2.19 -9.70 4.73
N GLY A 55 -2.86 -10.10 5.81
CA GLY A 55 -2.49 -11.29 6.58
C GLY A 55 -2.63 -11.07 8.09
N PRO A 56 -2.21 -12.05 8.90
CA PRO A 56 -2.29 -11.97 10.35
C PRO A 56 -1.37 -10.88 10.92
N LEU A 57 -1.77 -10.34 12.08
CA LEU A 57 -1.04 -9.31 12.81
C LEU A 57 -0.25 -9.93 13.96
N LEU A 58 1.00 -9.49 14.13
CA LEU A 58 1.76 -9.75 15.36
C LEU A 58 1.46 -8.71 16.45
N ALA A 59 1.20 -7.46 16.06
CA ALA A 59 0.90 -6.37 16.98
C ALA A 59 -0.62 -6.26 17.24
N PRO A 60 -1.05 -5.79 18.43
CA PRO A 60 -2.48 -5.66 18.75
C PRO A 60 -3.19 -4.54 17.97
N LYS A 61 -2.42 -3.63 17.35
CA LYS A 61 -2.95 -2.54 16.52
C LYS A 61 -2.88 -2.92 15.05
N PRO A 62 -3.94 -2.70 14.26
CA PRO A 62 -3.90 -2.96 12.83
C PRO A 62 -2.92 -2.01 12.12
N THR A 63 -2.30 -2.52 11.06
CA THR A 63 -1.58 -1.70 10.08
C THR A 63 -2.56 -0.83 9.31
N SER A 64 -2.08 0.16 8.57
CA SER A 64 -2.93 1.02 7.75
C SER A 64 -3.75 0.23 6.71
N THR A 65 -3.17 -0.81 6.09
CA THR A 65 -3.85 -1.66 5.12
C THR A 65 -4.97 -2.48 5.76
N LEU A 66 -4.73 -3.08 6.93
CA LEU A 66 -5.73 -3.87 7.64
C LEU A 66 -6.79 -3.00 8.30
N GLN A 67 -6.43 -1.79 8.77
CA GLN A 67 -7.40 -0.81 9.22
C GLN A 67 -8.34 -0.41 8.09
N PHE A 68 -7.82 -0.22 6.87
CA PHE A 68 -8.66 0.08 5.72
C PHE A 68 -9.67 -1.05 5.45
N ILE A 69 -9.23 -2.32 5.45
CA ILE A 69 -10.13 -3.46 5.31
C ILE A 69 -11.16 -3.49 6.44
N LEU A 70 -10.74 -3.24 7.69
CA LEU A 70 -11.63 -3.25 8.85
C LEU A 70 -12.71 -2.16 8.76
N ASP A 71 -12.33 -0.95 8.34
CA ASP A 71 -13.28 0.14 8.10
C ASP A 71 -14.29 -0.28 7.04
N THR A 72 -13.81 -0.89 5.95
CA THR A 72 -14.65 -1.37 4.85
C THR A 72 -15.63 -2.47 5.28
N VAL A 73 -15.18 -3.44 6.09
CA VAL A 73 -16.05 -4.50 6.61
C VAL A 73 -17.11 -3.94 7.57
N LYS A 74 -16.79 -2.86 8.28
CA LYS A 74 -17.68 -2.22 9.25
C LYS A 74 -18.60 -1.14 8.64
N GLY A 75 -18.50 -0.85 7.35
CA GLY A 75 -19.35 0.15 6.70
C GLY A 75 -19.15 1.57 7.25
N LEU A 76 -17.93 1.92 7.68
CA LEU A 76 -17.67 3.17 8.41
C LEU A 76 -17.53 4.40 7.50
N LYS A 77 -17.34 4.21 6.19
CA LYS A 77 -17.08 5.26 5.21
C LYS A 77 -18.28 5.58 4.33
N GLY A 78 -19.29 4.70 4.28
CA GLY A 78 -20.46 4.76 3.42
C GLY A 78 -20.23 4.18 2.03
N GLU A 79 -19.03 4.40 1.47
CA GLU A 79 -18.62 3.92 0.14
C GLU A 79 -17.20 3.36 0.16
N TYR A 80 -16.91 2.39 -0.70
CA TYR A 80 -15.56 1.91 -0.94
C TYR A 80 -14.92 2.59 -2.15
N SER A 81 -13.59 2.57 -2.21
CA SER A 81 -12.88 3.26 -3.29
C SER A 81 -13.00 2.50 -4.61
N ASN A 82 -13.39 3.19 -5.69
CA ASN A 82 -13.34 2.66 -7.06
C ASN A 82 -11.88 2.56 -7.54
N LEU A 83 -11.16 1.58 -7.00
CA LEU A 83 -9.75 1.34 -7.22
C LEU A 83 -9.48 -0.15 -7.40
N THR A 84 -8.65 -0.45 -8.39
CA THR A 84 -8.07 -1.78 -8.62
C THR A 84 -6.63 -1.76 -8.14
N ILE A 85 -6.29 -2.62 -7.18
CA ILE A 85 -4.97 -2.64 -6.54
C ILE A 85 -4.42 -4.06 -6.44
N GLY A 86 -3.10 -4.17 -6.39
CA GLY A 86 -2.42 -5.43 -6.10
C GLY A 86 -2.46 -5.76 -4.60
N PHE A 87 -2.61 -7.04 -4.29
CA PHE A 87 -2.57 -7.60 -2.94
C PHE A 87 -1.42 -8.60 -2.82
N VAL A 88 -0.88 -8.72 -1.61
CA VAL A 88 0.15 -9.71 -1.28
C VAL A 88 0.00 -10.16 0.16
N HIS A 89 0.22 -11.45 0.43
CA HIS A 89 0.19 -11.98 1.79
C HIS A 89 1.47 -11.60 2.54
N ILE A 90 1.37 -11.31 3.84
CA ILE A 90 2.54 -10.92 4.67
C ILE A 90 3.64 -11.98 4.65
N ASP A 91 3.29 -13.27 4.65
CA ASP A 91 4.28 -14.35 4.60
C ASP A 91 5.08 -14.34 3.29
N ASP A 92 4.45 -13.99 2.17
CA ASP A 92 5.14 -13.86 0.88
C ASP A 92 6.11 -12.66 0.90
N VAL A 93 5.72 -11.56 1.56
CA VAL A 93 6.60 -10.40 1.74
C VAL A 93 7.80 -10.76 2.60
N ILE A 94 7.59 -11.50 3.70
CA ILE A 94 8.67 -11.97 4.59
C ILE A 94 9.61 -12.89 3.80
N ALA A 95 9.07 -13.88 3.09
CA ALA A 95 9.85 -14.79 2.26
C ALA A 95 10.64 -14.05 1.18
N ALA A 96 10.03 -13.05 0.52
CA ALA A 96 10.71 -12.24 -0.48
C ALA A 96 11.91 -11.48 0.08
N HIS A 97 11.82 -10.92 1.29
CA HIS A 97 12.95 -10.25 1.94
C HIS A 97 14.05 -11.23 2.34
N ILE A 98 13.70 -12.40 2.89
CA ILE A 98 14.67 -13.44 3.24
C ILE A 98 15.42 -13.91 1.99
N LEU A 99 14.68 -14.27 0.93
CA LEU A 99 15.28 -14.70 -0.33
C LEU A 99 16.13 -13.61 -0.97
N ALA A 100 15.70 -12.35 -0.93
CA ALA A 100 16.49 -11.22 -1.45
C ALA A 100 17.82 -11.02 -0.70
N MET A 101 17.86 -11.37 0.60
CA MET A 101 19.05 -11.27 1.43
C MET A 101 19.98 -12.48 1.29
N GLU A 102 19.43 -13.68 1.09
CA GLU A 102 20.21 -14.94 1.09
C GLU A 102 20.68 -15.37 -0.30
N GLU A 103 19.96 -15.03 -1.37
CA GLU A 103 20.31 -15.40 -2.74
C GLU A 103 21.32 -14.43 -3.34
N SER A 104 22.54 -14.90 -3.61
CA SER A 104 23.63 -14.08 -4.13
C SER A 104 23.39 -13.53 -5.54
N LYS A 105 22.40 -14.06 -6.27
CA LYS A 105 21.98 -13.54 -7.58
C LYS A 105 20.86 -12.49 -7.48
N ALA A 106 20.27 -12.27 -6.32
CA ALA A 106 19.22 -11.27 -6.15
C ALA A 106 19.82 -9.87 -6.38
N SER A 107 19.18 -9.07 -7.23
CA SER A 107 19.65 -7.73 -7.56
C SER A 107 18.51 -6.82 -7.98
N GLY A 108 18.71 -5.50 -7.84
CA GLY A 108 17.78 -4.50 -8.34
C GLY A 108 16.48 -4.42 -7.53
N ARG A 109 15.36 -4.31 -8.23
CA ARG A 109 14.02 -4.08 -7.67
C ARG A 109 13.14 -5.31 -7.85
N LEU A 110 12.60 -5.82 -6.76
CA LEU A 110 11.73 -6.99 -6.74
C LEU A 110 10.29 -6.56 -6.41
N ILE A 111 9.39 -6.68 -7.39
CA ILE A 111 7.97 -6.41 -7.17
C ILE A 111 7.34 -7.60 -6.44
N CYS A 112 6.92 -7.39 -5.20
CA CYS A 112 6.28 -8.40 -4.38
C CYS A 112 4.75 -8.18 -4.36
N SER A 113 4.10 -8.64 -5.42
CA SER A 113 2.65 -8.54 -5.57
C SER A 113 2.10 -9.84 -6.16
N SER A 114 0.93 -10.26 -5.69
CA SER A 114 0.24 -11.47 -6.16
C SER A 114 -0.95 -11.08 -7.04
N SER A 115 -2.17 -11.22 -6.53
CA SER A 115 -3.40 -10.93 -7.28
C SER A 115 -3.70 -9.44 -7.32
N VAL A 116 -4.31 -8.99 -8.42
CA VAL A 116 -4.85 -7.65 -8.57
C VAL A 116 -6.37 -7.76 -8.59
N ALA A 117 -7.07 -6.96 -7.80
CA ALA A 117 -8.52 -7.01 -7.69
C ALA A 117 -9.11 -5.61 -7.50
N HIS A 118 -10.31 -5.40 -8.01
CA HIS A 118 -11.12 -4.24 -7.68
C HIS A 118 -11.74 -4.40 -6.29
N TRP A 119 -11.95 -3.31 -5.55
CA TRP A 119 -12.53 -3.37 -4.21
C TRP A 119 -13.93 -4.00 -4.16
N SER A 120 -14.71 -3.95 -5.26
CA SER A 120 -16.00 -4.65 -5.33
C SER A 120 -15.82 -6.17 -5.21
N GLU A 121 -14.82 -6.73 -5.90
CA GLU A 121 -14.53 -8.17 -5.85
C GLU A 121 -14.08 -8.59 -4.45
N ILE A 122 -13.26 -7.76 -3.79
CA ILE A 122 -12.82 -7.99 -2.42
C ILE A 122 -14.01 -7.96 -1.44
N ILE A 123 -14.92 -7.00 -1.60
CA ILE A 123 -16.12 -6.89 -0.76
C ILE A 123 -17.05 -8.09 -0.98
N ASP A 124 -17.27 -8.50 -2.23
CA ASP A 124 -18.11 -9.66 -2.54
C ASP A 124 -17.53 -10.94 -1.91
N MET A 125 -16.22 -11.15 -2.01
CA MET A 125 -15.52 -12.26 -1.36
C MET A 125 -15.67 -12.23 0.17
N LEU A 126 -15.47 -11.07 0.80
CA LEU A 126 -15.57 -10.93 2.25
C LEU A 126 -17.02 -11.07 2.74
N ARG A 127 -18.00 -10.55 2.00
CA ARG A 127 -19.43 -10.65 2.32
C ARG A 127 -19.91 -12.11 2.24
N ALA A 128 -19.44 -12.87 1.25
CA ALA A 128 -19.72 -14.30 1.17
C ALA A 128 -19.18 -15.07 2.39
N LYS A 129 -18.02 -14.66 2.93
CA LYS A 129 -17.38 -15.31 4.08
C LYS A 129 -17.93 -14.85 5.44
N TYR A 130 -18.32 -13.58 5.55
CA TYR A 130 -18.72 -12.93 6.80
C TYR A 130 -20.06 -12.19 6.65
N PRO A 131 -21.16 -12.88 6.32
CA PRO A 131 -22.42 -12.25 5.87
C PRO A 131 -23.12 -11.40 6.94
N SER A 132 -22.74 -11.51 8.20
CA SER A 132 -23.35 -10.77 9.32
C SER A 132 -22.80 -9.35 9.50
N TYR A 133 -21.72 -8.99 8.81
CA TYR A 133 -21.13 -7.65 8.89
C TYR A 133 -21.85 -6.68 7.94
N PRO A 134 -21.91 -5.38 8.26
CA PRO A 134 -22.63 -4.40 7.45
C PRO A 134 -21.98 -4.18 6.08
N PHE A 135 -20.63 -4.18 6.00
CA PHE A 135 -19.84 -3.76 4.84
C PHE A 135 -20.15 -2.35 4.33
N GLU A 136 -19.24 -1.74 3.57
CA GLU A 136 -19.58 -0.58 2.76
C GLU A 136 -20.54 -0.98 1.64
N ASP A 137 -21.44 -0.06 1.31
CA ASP A 137 -22.24 -0.12 0.10
C ASP A 137 -21.58 0.73 -1.00
N LYS A 138 -22.17 0.77 -2.19
CA LYS A 138 -21.61 1.41 -3.40
C LYS A 138 -21.02 2.79 -3.16
#